data_AF-A0A4C1ZT55-F1
#
_entry.id   AF-A0A4C1ZT55-F1
#
_cell.length_a   1.000
_cell.length_b   1.000
_cell.length_c   1.000
_cell.angle_alpha   90.00
_cell.angle_beta   90.00
_cell.angle_gamma   90.00
#
_symmetry.space_group_name_H-M   'P 1'
#
loop_
_entity.id
_entity.type
_entity.pdbx_description
1 polymer ?
#
loop_
_entity_poly.entity_id
_entity_poly.type
_entity_poly.pdbx_seq_one_letter_code
_entity_poly.pdbx_strand_id
1 'polypeptide(L)'
;MLGRKSKLSRHNKRTIYKMRIRRVMIYASPVFAHATLKALDTLKVILNNFCIAATDAYWCVRNSILHRDLKLSSISKYMKDELKRFFDIAGSHLNALFSAAVY
;
A
#
# COMPACT_ATOMS: atom_id res chain seq x y z
N MET A 1 12.46 -10.03 7.83
CA MET A 1 12.30 -10.82 6.58
C MET A 1 12.76 -10.11 5.31
N LEU A 2 12.53 -8.79 5.13
CA LEU A 2 12.77 -8.10 3.85
C LEU A 2 13.94 -7.08 3.83
N GLY A 3 14.69 -7.00 4.94
CA GLY A 3 15.77 -6.01 5.10
C GLY A 3 17.00 -6.25 4.22
N ARG A 4 17.96 -5.32 4.29
CA ARG A 4 19.21 -5.31 3.51
C ARG A 4 19.99 -6.63 3.66
N LYS A 5 20.14 -7.12 4.88
CA LYS A 5 20.85 -8.38 5.18
C LYS A 5 20.06 -9.66 4.84
N SER A 6 18.84 -9.57 4.31
CA SER A 6 18.08 -10.79 3.98
C SER A 6 18.63 -11.44 2.70
N LYS A 7 18.84 -12.76 2.73
CA LYS A 7 19.27 -13.58 1.57
C LYS A 7 18.23 -13.70 0.45
N LEU A 8 17.04 -13.12 0.58
CA LEU A 8 15.98 -13.20 -0.44
C LEU A 8 16.34 -12.39 -1.69
N SER A 9 16.07 -12.97 -2.87
CA SER A 9 16.20 -12.27 -4.14
C SER A 9 15.25 -11.06 -4.22
N ARG A 10 15.62 -10.04 -5.00
CA ARG A 10 14.75 -8.86 -5.23
C ARG A 10 13.35 -9.25 -5.72
N HIS A 11 13.25 -10.30 -6.55
CA HIS A 11 11.97 -10.82 -7.03
C HIS A 11 11.12 -11.36 -5.87
N ASN A 12 11.70 -12.18 -4.99
CA ASN A 12 10.99 -12.77 -3.85
C ASN A 12 10.56 -11.69 -2.85
N LYS A 13 11.41 -10.69 -2.60
CA LYS A 13 11.06 -9.54 -1.74
C LYS A 13 9.84 -8.80 -2.29
N ARG A 14 9.82 -8.54 -3.60
CA ARG A 14 8.69 -7.93 -4.29
C ARG A 14 7.42 -8.77 -4.21
N THR A 15 7.52 -10.08 -4.39
CA THR A 15 6.37 -11.00 -4.30
C THR A 15 5.76 -10.96 -2.91
N ILE A 16 6.58 -11.04 -1.85
CA ILE A 16 6.09 -10.96 -0.46
C ILE A 16 5.42 -9.61 -0.20
N TYR A 17 6.01 -8.51 -0.70
CA TYR A 17 5.40 -7.19 -0.58
C TYR A 17 4.02 -7.13 -1.24
N LYS A 18 3.89 -7.58 -2.49
CA LYS A 18 2.60 -7.57 -3.22
C LYS A 18 1.57 -8.53 -2.62
N MET A 19 2.00 -9.70 -2.16
CA MET A 19 1.08 -10.76 -1.74
C MET A 19 0.59 -10.60 -0.30
N ARG A 20 1.46 -10.24 0.64
CA ARG A 20 1.11 -10.20 2.07
C ARG A 20 0.98 -8.76 2.57
N ILE A 21 2.05 -7.99 2.43
CA ILE A 21 2.16 -6.65 3.02
C ILE A 21 1.15 -5.68 2.40
N ARG A 22 1.03 -5.68 1.06
CA ARG A 22 0.05 -4.87 0.33
C ARG A 22 -1.39 -5.25 0.69
N ARG A 23 -1.71 -6.54 0.84
CA ARG A 23 -3.06 -6.98 1.25
C ARG A 23 -3.44 -6.49 2.64
N VAL A 24 -2.51 -6.57 3.60
CA VAL A 24 -2.73 -6.07 4.98
C VAL A 24 -3.00 -4.57 4.97
N MET A 25 -2.24 -3.80 4.19
CA MET A 25 -2.49 -2.35 4.05
C MET A 25 -3.85 -2.03 3.44
N ILE A 26 -4.29 -2.77 2.40
CA ILE A 26 -5.61 -2.57 1.80
C ILE A 26 -6.71 -2.78 2.82
N TYR A 27 -6.64 -3.88 3.57
CA TYR A 27 -7.69 -4.21 4.53
C TYR A 27 -7.80 -3.17 5.64
N ALA A 28 -6.66 -2.61 6.07
CA ALA A 28 -6.64 -1.53 7.05
C ALA A 28 -6.99 -0.16 6.45
N SER A 29 -6.94 -0.01 5.12
CA SER A 29 -7.06 1.29 4.46
C SER A 29 -8.44 1.94 4.56
N PRO A 30 -9.59 1.24 4.50
CA PRO A 30 -10.89 1.83 4.79
C PRO A 30 -10.98 2.39 6.21
N VAL A 31 -10.43 1.65 7.19
CA VAL A 31 -10.33 2.08 8.59
C VAL A 31 -9.48 3.35 8.70
N PHE A 32 -8.35 3.41 7.99
CA PHE A 32 -7.47 4.60 7.97
C PHE A 32 -8.02 5.77 7.14
N ALA A 33 -8.74 5.49 6.05
CA ALA A 33 -9.37 6.49 5.19
C ALA A 33 -10.50 7.20 5.94
N HIS A 34 -11.23 6.47 6.79
CA HIS A 34 -12.21 7.04 7.71
C HIS A 34 -11.53 7.77 8.89
N ALA A 35 -10.33 7.35 9.30
CA ALA A 35 -9.67 7.85 10.51
C ALA A 35 -8.85 9.13 10.36
N THR A 36 -8.25 9.48 9.20
CA THR A 36 -7.68 10.81 8.82
C THR A 36 -6.63 10.72 7.69
N LEU A 37 -6.51 11.76 6.86
CA LEU A 37 -5.43 11.93 5.85
C LEU A 37 -4.01 11.78 6.44
N LYS A 38 -3.80 12.15 7.71
CA LYS A 38 -2.53 12.06 8.43
C LYS A 38 -2.01 10.62 8.55
N ALA A 39 -2.91 9.64 8.66
CA ALA A 39 -2.57 8.22 8.71
C ALA A 39 -1.99 7.73 7.37
N LEU A 40 -2.44 8.31 6.25
CA LEU A 40 -1.94 7.95 4.91
C LEU A 40 -0.51 8.42 4.69
N ASP A 41 -0.17 9.63 5.17
CA ASP A 41 1.20 10.14 5.08
C ASP A 41 2.16 9.30 5.94
N THR A 42 1.73 8.88 7.13
CA THR A 42 2.54 7.96 7.95
C THR A 42 2.74 6.62 7.26
N LEU A 43 1.68 6.06 6.64
CA LEU A 43 1.77 4.83 5.87
C LEU A 43 2.78 4.96 4.73
N LYS A 44 2.75 6.10 4.03
CA LYS A 44 3.64 6.42 2.91
C LYS A 44 5.11 6.48 3.34
N VAL A 45 5.40 7.05 4.51
CA VAL A 45 6.75 7.10 5.10
C VAL A 45 7.26 5.70 5.43
N ILE A 46 6.42 4.87 6.08
CA ILE A 46 6.77 3.49 6.43
C ILE A 46 7.11 2.67 5.18
N LEU A 47 6.30 2.83 4.14
CA LEU A 47 6.46 2.14 2.86
C LEU A 47 7.69 2.58 2.08
N ASN A 48 8.06 3.86 2.20
CA ASN A 48 9.27 4.36 1.58
C ASN A 48 10.52 3.75 2.21
N ASN A 49 10.59 3.78 3.55
CA ASN A 49 11.66 3.11 4.30
C ASN A 49 11.73 1.62 3.97
N PHE A 50 10.59 0.99 3.76
CA PHE A 50 10.53 -0.39 3.31
C PHE A 50 11.19 -0.61 1.93
N CYS A 51 10.87 0.23 0.93
CA CYS A 51 11.46 0.13 -0.41
C CYS A 51 12.98 0.35 -0.38
N ILE A 52 13.45 1.30 0.42
CA ILE A 52 14.89 1.56 0.64
C ILE A 52 15.58 0.31 1.22
N ALA A 53 14.99 -0.28 2.25
CA ALA A 53 15.52 -1.48 2.90
C ALA A 53 15.52 -2.71 1.98
N ALA A 54 14.50 -2.84 1.11
CA ALA A 54 14.38 -3.97 0.19
C ALA A 54 15.39 -3.91 -0.96
N THR A 55 15.63 -2.71 -1.49
CA THR A 55 16.53 -2.47 -2.64
C THR A 55 18.00 -2.30 -2.24
N ASP A 56 18.25 -2.14 -0.94
CA ASP A 56 19.55 -1.75 -0.37
C ASP A 56 20.04 -0.39 -0.90
N ALA A 57 19.10 0.51 -1.13
CA ALA A 57 19.37 1.83 -1.70
C ALA A 57 19.77 2.82 -0.61
N TYR A 58 20.58 3.84 -0.96
CA TYR A 58 20.87 4.94 -0.05
C TYR A 58 19.62 5.82 0.17
N TRP A 59 19.56 6.53 1.30
CA TRP A 59 18.42 7.42 1.64
C TRP A 59 18.15 8.48 0.56
N CYS A 60 19.19 8.95 -0.12
CA CYS A 60 19.10 9.98 -1.15
C CYS A 60 18.49 9.49 -2.49
N VAL A 61 18.18 8.19 -2.61
CA VAL A 61 17.59 7.65 -3.85
C VAL A 61 16.13 8.09 -3.96
N ARG A 62 15.79 8.72 -5.10
CA ARG A 62 14.43 9.17 -5.38
C ARG A 62 13.44 8.00 -5.37
N ASN A 63 12.29 8.20 -4.72
CA ASN A 63 11.22 7.19 -4.65
C ASN A 63 10.78 6.70 -6.03
N SER A 64 10.76 7.57 -7.05
CA SER A 64 10.41 7.19 -8.43
C SER A 64 11.33 6.11 -9.00
N ILE A 65 12.63 6.15 -8.67
CA ILE A 65 13.62 5.15 -9.09
C ILE A 65 13.34 3.82 -8.37
N LEU A 66 13.10 3.86 -7.06
CA LEU A 66 12.74 2.67 -6.27
C LEU A 66 11.46 2.01 -6.80
N HIS A 67 10.43 2.82 -7.12
CA HIS A 67 9.18 2.33 -7.70
C HIS A 67 9.38 1.67 -9.07
N ARG A 68 10.26 2.22 -9.92
CA ARG A 68 10.61 1.65 -11.23
C ARG A 68 11.34 0.32 -11.08
N ASP A 69 12.36 0.26 -10.24
CA ASP A 69 13.18 -0.94 -10.00
C ASP A 69 12.37 -2.08 -9.38
N LEU A 70 11.52 -1.75 -8.40
CA LEU A 70 10.62 -2.71 -7.77
C LEU A 70 9.36 -2.97 -8.62
N LYS A 71 9.14 -2.28 -9.75
CA LYS A 71 7.90 -2.35 -10.55
C LYS A 71 6.63 -2.24 -9.67
N LEU A 72 6.64 -1.27 -8.76
CA LEU A 72 5.56 -0.98 -7.81
C LEU A 72 4.85 0.32 -8.19
N SER A 73 3.52 0.28 -8.28
CA SER A 73 2.72 1.50 -8.36
C SER A 73 2.86 2.34 -7.07
N SER A 74 2.72 3.66 -7.20
CA SER A 74 2.59 4.53 -6.02
C SER A 74 1.42 4.05 -5.16
N ILE A 75 1.65 3.99 -3.84
CA ILE A 75 0.64 3.59 -2.87
C ILE A 75 -0.58 4.51 -2.92
N SER A 76 -0.40 5.82 -3.10
CA SER A 76 -1.52 6.75 -3.18
C SER A 76 -2.45 6.44 -4.35
N LYS A 77 -1.89 6.09 -5.51
CA LYS A 77 -2.67 5.71 -6.69
C LYS A 77 -3.41 4.41 -6.44
N TYR A 78 -2.66 3.39 -6.00
CA TYR A 78 -3.21 2.07 -5.73
C TYR A 78 -4.34 2.09 -4.68
N MET A 79 -4.15 2.85 -3.61
CA MET A 79 -5.09 2.96 -2.51
C MET A 79 -6.35 3.73 -2.90
N LYS A 80 -6.23 4.79 -3.73
CA LYS A 80 -7.39 5.46 -4.32
C LYS A 80 -8.19 4.51 -5.21
N ASP A 81 -7.51 3.74 -6.06
CA ASP A 81 -8.15 2.79 -6.97
C ASP A 81 -8.88 1.68 -6.20
N GLU A 82 -8.28 1.14 -5.13
CA GLU A 82 -8.91 0.13 -4.27
C GLU A 82 -10.03 0.69 -3.39
N LEU A 83 -9.86 1.88 -2.80
CA LEU A 83 -10.92 2.52 -2.03
C LEU A 83 -12.14 2.77 -2.91
N LYS A 84 -11.93 3.28 -4.14
CA LYS A 84 -13.01 3.44 -5.11
C LYS A 84 -13.72 2.12 -5.37
N ARG A 85 -12.98 1.05 -5.63
CA ARG A 85 -13.53 -0.29 -5.85
C ARG A 85 -14.33 -0.81 -4.65
N PHE A 86 -13.84 -0.58 -3.44
CA PHE A 86 -14.51 -0.96 -2.21
C PHE A 86 -15.84 -0.21 -2.03
N PHE A 87 -15.83 1.11 -2.23
CA PHE A 87 -17.03 1.93 -2.17
C PHE A 87 -18.02 1.61 -3.29
N ASP A 88 -17.55 1.32 -4.51
CA ASP A 88 -18.39 0.87 -5.62
C ASP A 88 -19.11 -0.44 -5.26
N ILE A 89 -18.43 -1.40 -4.64
CA ILE A 89 -19.02 -2.67 -4.18
C ILE A 89 -20.01 -2.44 -3.03
N ALA A 90 -19.65 -1.62 -2.05
CA ALA A 90 -20.49 -1.34 -0.89
C ALA A 90 -21.78 -0.57 -1.27
N GLY A 91 -21.68 0.41 -2.18
CA GLY A 91 -22.82 1.15 -2.70
C GLY A 91 -23.76 0.29 -3.56
N SER A 92 -23.21 -0.74 -4.23
CA SER A 92 -23.98 -1.72 -5.01
C SER A 92 -24.66 -2.80 -4.15
N HIS A 93 -24.43 -2.81 -2.84
CA HIS A 93 -24.90 -3.88 -1.96
C HIS A 93 -26.39 -3.71 -1.63
N LEU A 94 -27.18 -4.80 -1.74
CA LEU A 94 -28.63 -4.82 -1.47
C LEU A 94 -29.01 -4.44 -0.03
N ASN A 95 -28.07 -4.52 0.91
CA ASN A 95 -28.32 -4.24 2.32
C ASN A 95 -28.21 -2.73 2.60
N ALA A 96 -29.34 -2.11 2.95
CA ALA A 96 -29.49 -0.66 3.12
C ALA A 96 -28.53 -0.03 4.15
N LEU A 97 -28.14 -0.77 5.20
CA LEU A 97 -27.19 -0.31 6.22
C LEU A 97 -25.79 -0.04 5.65
N PHE A 98 -25.32 -0.86 4.70
CA PHE A 98 -24.01 -0.65 4.08
C PHE A 98 -24.05 0.46 3.04
N SER A 99 -25.16 0.60 2.31
CA SER A 99 -25.34 1.69 1.34
C SER A 99 -25.41 3.06 2.03
N ALA A 100 -26.05 3.13 3.21
CA ALA A 100 -26.14 4.36 4.01
C ALA A 100 -24.80 4.81 4.62
N ALA A 101 -23.87 3.87 4.91
CA ALA A 101 -22.57 4.18 5.49
C ALA A 101 -21.53 4.69 4.46
N VAL A 102 -21.87 4.63 3.16
CA VAL A 102 -21.02 5.11 2.06
C VAL A 102 -21.26 6.60 1.77
N TYR A 103 -22.41 7.15 2.18
CA TYR A 103 -22.79 8.57 2.03
C TYR A 103 -22.36 9.44 3.21
#